data_AF-A0AAD1LX74-F1
#
_entry.id   AF-A0AAD1LX74-F1
#
_cell.length_a   1.000
_cell.length_b   1.000
_cell.length_c   1.000
_cell.angle_alpha   90.00
_cell.angle_beta   90.00
_cell.angle_gamma   90.00
#
_symmetry.space_group_name_H-M   'P 1'
#
loop_
_entity.id
_entity.type
_entity.pdbx_description
1 polymer ?
#
loop_
_entity_poly.entity_id
_entity_poly.type
_entity_poly.pdbx_seq_one_letter_code
_entity_poly.pdbx_strand_id
1 'polypeptide(L)'
;MNPVDSNRLKTWQALSSFFLDTEIDDLTYNYIARVVLETNYSPKEIHSILWNEVFPVLEANLRSVAGEWAGWTDEWLLEHISASDELEPRKGRGSIAKEIARCWSQVATRLPPGYA
;
A
#
# COMPACT_ATOMS: atom_id res chain seq x y z
N MET A 1 -2.17 3.55 21.04
CA MET A 1 -1.32 3.10 19.92
C MET A 1 -1.23 1.59 20.03
N ASN A 2 -1.95 0.87 19.17
CA ASN A 2 -1.75 -0.56 19.03
C ASN A 2 -0.32 -0.77 18.50
N PRO A 3 0.50 -1.64 19.10
CA PRO A 3 1.84 -1.90 18.59
C PRO A 3 1.73 -2.38 17.14
N VAL A 4 2.52 -1.77 16.26
CA VAL A 4 2.62 -2.20 14.86
C VAL A 4 3.12 -3.64 14.87
N ASP A 5 2.26 -4.57 14.46
CA ASP A 5 2.65 -5.98 14.35
C ASP A 5 3.53 -6.20 13.10
N SER A 6 4.22 -7.34 13.05
CA SER A 6 5.13 -7.63 11.94
C SER A 6 4.42 -7.82 10.59
N ASN A 7 3.13 -8.17 10.58
CA ASN A 7 2.33 -8.26 9.36
C ASN A 7 1.93 -6.88 8.85
N ARG A 8 1.72 -5.91 9.75
CA ARG A 8 1.45 -4.51 9.40
C ARG A 8 2.63 -3.91 8.64
N LEU A 9 3.85 -4.07 9.17
CA LEU A 9 5.06 -3.58 8.50
C LEU A 9 5.29 -4.25 7.13
N LYS A 10 5.10 -5.58 7.03
CA LYS A 10 5.16 -6.28 5.73
C LYS A 10 4.15 -5.73 4.72
N THR A 11 2.94 -5.43 5.18
CA THR A 11 1.88 -4.86 4.34
C THR A 11 2.25 -3.45 3.88
N TRP A 12 2.81 -2.62 4.77
CA TRP A 12 3.33 -1.29 4.40
C TRP A 12 4.43 -1.38 3.36
N GLN A 13 5.41 -2.26 3.57
CA GLN A 13 6.50 -2.49 2.61
C GLN A 13 5.94 -2.85 1.22
N ALA A 14 5.06 -3.84 1.14
CA ALA A 14 4.48 -4.26 -0.13
C ALA A 14 3.69 -3.14 -0.80
N LEU A 15 2.79 -2.47 -0.08
CA LEU A 15 1.95 -1.41 -0.64
C LEU A 15 2.76 -0.15 -1.01
N SER A 16 3.90 0.09 -0.35
CA SER A 16 4.78 1.21 -0.67
C SER A 16 5.31 1.13 -2.11
N SER A 17 5.39 -0.07 -2.69
CA SER A 17 5.81 -0.29 -4.07
C SER A 17 4.92 0.42 -5.10
N PHE A 18 3.66 0.78 -4.75
CA PHE A 18 2.81 1.59 -5.63
C PHE A 18 3.26 3.05 -5.77
N PHE A 19 4.14 3.52 -4.89
CA PHE A 19 4.50 4.93 -4.76
C PHE A 19 5.92 5.21 -5.23
N LEU A 20 6.64 4.21 -5.76
CA LEU A 20 7.99 4.39 -6.30
C LEU A 20 7.94 5.10 -7.66
N ASP A 21 8.99 5.86 -7.95
CA ASP A 21 9.23 6.47 -9.26
C ASP A 21 9.80 5.44 -10.23
N THR A 22 9.07 4.34 -10.41
CA THR A 22 9.39 3.21 -11.29
C THR A 22 8.13 2.68 -11.95
N GLU A 23 8.29 2.04 -13.13
CA GLU A 23 7.18 1.33 -13.74
C GLU A 23 6.81 0.09 -12.92
N ILE A 24 5.54 -0.07 -12.60
CA ILE A 24 5.03 -1.22 -11.86
C ILE A 24 4.67 -2.33 -12.86
N ASP A 25 5.36 -3.46 -12.74
CA ASP A 25 5.18 -4.63 -13.58
C ASP A 25 4.37 -5.75 -12.90
N ASP A 26 4.15 -6.83 -13.64
CA ASP A 26 3.41 -8.00 -13.16
C ASP A 26 4.10 -8.72 -11.99
N LEU A 27 5.43 -8.64 -11.89
CA LEU A 27 6.18 -9.25 -10.78
C LEU A 27 5.89 -8.49 -9.48
N THR A 28 5.89 -7.17 -9.52
CA THR A 28 5.50 -6.34 -8.38
C THR A 28 4.06 -6.59 -7.97
N TYR A 29 3.12 -6.67 -8.91
CA TYR A 29 1.72 -7.00 -8.56
C TYR A 29 1.58 -8.39 -7.94
N ASN A 30 2.30 -9.39 -8.44
CA ASN A 30 2.30 -10.75 -7.86
C ASN A 30 2.92 -10.78 -6.46
N TYR A 31 3.99 -10.01 -6.25
CA TYR A 31 4.63 -9.87 -4.94
C TYR A 31 3.65 -9.26 -3.92
N ILE A 32 2.98 -8.16 -4.27
CA ILE A 32 2.02 -7.51 -3.37
C ILE A 32 0.86 -8.45 -3.03
N ALA A 33 0.29 -9.13 -4.04
CA ALA A 33 -0.79 -10.09 -3.82
C ALA A 33 -0.37 -11.22 -2.86
N ARG A 34 0.85 -11.74 -3.02
CA ARG A 34 1.40 -12.76 -2.12
C ARG A 34 1.51 -12.24 -0.68
N VAL A 35 2.08 -11.06 -0.47
CA VAL A 35 2.23 -10.49 0.88
C VAL A 35 0.86 -10.27 1.53
N VAL A 36 -0.11 -9.74 0.77
CA VAL A 36 -1.49 -9.57 1.26
C VAL A 36 -2.04 -10.90 1.80
N LEU A 37 -1.88 -12.01 1.08
CA LEU A 37 -2.35 -13.32 1.51
C LEU A 37 -1.60 -13.87 2.74
N GLU A 38 -0.33 -13.53 2.92
CA GLU A 38 0.48 -14.00 4.05
C GLU A 38 0.14 -13.27 5.38
N THR A 39 -0.49 -12.10 5.32
CA THR A 39 -0.72 -11.23 6.50
C THR A 39 -2.00 -11.55 7.28
N ASN A 40 -2.89 -12.42 6.75
CA ASN A 40 -4.21 -12.78 7.29
C ASN A 40 -5.18 -11.61 7.50
N TYR A 41 -4.88 -10.40 6.99
CA TYR A 41 -5.83 -9.29 7.02
C TYR A 41 -6.97 -9.55 6.04
N SER A 42 -8.18 -9.17 6.45
CA SER A 42 -9.34 -9.15 5.58
C SER A 42 -9.17 -8.15 4.45
N PRO A 43 -9.91 -8.29 3.33
CA PRO A 43 -9.93 -7.29 2.27
C PRO A 43 -10.15 -5.87 2.77
N LYS A 44 -11.10 -5.68 3.70
CA LYS A 44 -11.42 -4.37 4.26
C LYS A 44 -10.23 -3.77 5.02
N GLU A 45 -9.50 -4.58 5.78
CA GLU A 45 -8.31 -4.14 6.51
C GLU A 45 -7.20 -3.74 5.54
N ILE A 46 -6.93 -4.52 4.49
CA ILE A 46 -5.91 -4.15 3.48
C ILE A 46 -6.26 -2.85 2.77
N HIS A 47 -7.53 -2.67 2.38
CA HIS A 47 -8.00 -1.41 1.81
C HIS A 47 -7.83 -0.25 2.80
N SER A 48 -8.16 -0.45 4.07
CA SER A 48 -7.92 0.57 5.09
C SER A 48 -6.43 0.91 5.20
N ILE A 49 -5.55 -0.09 5.28
CA ILE A 49 -4.09 0.12 5.37
C ILE A 49 -3.60 0.94 4.18
N LEU A 50 -3.99 0.57 2.95
CA LEU A 50 -3.59 1.30 1.75
C LEU A 50 -4.02 2.77 1.82
N TRP A 51 -5.29 3.04 2.11
CA TRP A 51 -5.87 4.37 1.96
C TRP A 51 -5.71 5.28 3.19
N ASN A 52 -5.64 4.71 4.39
CA ASN A 52 -5.58 5.46 5.65
C ASN A 52 -4.15 5.61 6.16
N GLU A 53 -3.28 4.64 5.88
CA GLU A 53 -1.94 4.58 6.48
C GLU A 53 -0.87 4.90 5.42
N VAL A 54 -0.83 4.17 4.31
CA VAL A 54 0.26 4.26 3.32
C VAL A 54 0.08 5.44 2.37
N PHE A 55 -1.11 5.56 1.74
CA PHE A 55 -1.38 6.57 0.71
C PHE A 55 -1.12 8.01 1.19
N PRO A 56 -1.61 8.46 2.36
CA PRO A 56 -1.44 9.85 2.77
C PRO A 56 0.01 10.26 3.02
N VAL A 57 0.89 9.29 3.31
CA VAL A 57 2.30 9.52 3.60
C VAL A 57 3.12 9.51 2.31
N LEU A 58 2.83 8.58 1.38
CA LEU A 58 3.68 8.32 0.23
C LEU A 58 3.21 8.98 -1.08
N GLU A 59 1.97 9.48 -1.18
CA GLU A 59 1.45 10.07 -2.43
C GLU A 59 2.27 11.26 -2.96
N ALA A 60 3.01 11.95 -2.08
CA ALA A 60 3.85 13.07 -2.45
C ALA A 60 5.04 12.64 -3.33
N ASN A 61 5.50 11.39 -3.21
CA ASN A 61 6.63 10.88 -3.99
C ASN A 61 6.35 10.91 -5.50
N LEU A 62 5.13 10.54 -5.88
CA LEU A 62 4.65 10.52 -7.28
C LEU A 62 4.41 11.93 -7.88
N ARG A 63 4.61 13.00 -7.10
CA ARG A 63 4.57 14.39 -7.59
C ARG A 63 5.97 14.94 -7.88
N SER A 64 7.02 14.23 -7.47
CA SER A 64 8.41 14.61 -7.74
C SER A 64 8.81 14.23 -9.17
N VAL A 65 9.69 15.03 -9.77
CA VAL A 65 10.28 14.74 -11.10
C VAL A 65 11.32 13.61 -11.02
N ALA A 66 11.89 13.41 -9.83
CA ALA A 66 12.75 12.28 -9.49
C ALA A 66 12.41 11.89 -8.05
N GLY A 67 11.42 11.01 -7.89
CA GLY A 67 10.99 10.51 -6.59
C GLY A 67 11.93 9.43 -6.05
N GLU A 68 11.63 8.92 -4.86
CA GLU A 68 12.19 7.67 -4.34
C GLU A 68 11.88 6.52 -5.31
N TRP A 69 12.90 5.71 -5.62
CA TRP A 69 12.89 4.64 -6.62
C TRP A 69 13.49 3.33 -6.09
N ALA A 70 14.26 3.38 -5.00
CA ALA A 70 14.84 2.23 -4.30
C ALA A 70 13.95 1.68 -3.17
N GLY A 71 12.95 2.46 -2.75
CA GLY A 71 12.04 2.11 -1.66
C GLY A 71 12.45 2.66 -0.30
N TRP A 72 11.60 2.43 0.68
CA TRP A 72 11.79 2.91 2.05
C TRP A 72 12.28 1.78 2.96
N THR A 73 13.17 2.09 3.90
CA THR A 73 13.58 1.09 4.90
C THR A 73 12.46 0.86 5.91
N ASP A 74 12.53 -0.27 6.62
CA ASP A 74 11.58 -0.61 7.67
C ASP A 74 11.54 0.47 8.76
N GLU A 75 12.70 1.00 9.16
CA GLU A 75 12.82 2.06 10.15
C GLU A 75 12.12 3.34 9.68
N TRP A 76 12.30 3.70 8.41
CA TRP A 76 11.67 4.89 7.85
C TRP A 76 10.14 4.74 7.85
N LEU A 77 9.62 3.59 7.42
CA LEU A 77 8.17 3.34 7.43
C LEU A 77 7.60 3.35 8.85
N LEU A 78 8.30 2.77 9.82
CA LEU A 78 7.88 2.78 11.24
C LEU A 78 7.90 4.19 11.86
N GLU A 79 8.79 5.06 11.41
CA GLU A 79 8.88 6.45 11.86
C GLU A 79 7.78 7.35 11.26
N HIS A 80 7.38 7.09 10.02
CA HIS A 80 6.53 8.01 9.24
C HIS A 80 5.08 7.53 9.06
N ILE A 81 4.81 6.22 9.20
CA ILE A 81 3.47 5.64 9.06
C ILE A 81 2.94 5.23 10.44
N SER A 82 1.69 5.56 10.71
CA SER A 82 0.99 5.15 11.93
C SER A 82 -0.16 4.22 11.60
N ALA A 83 -0.30 3.14 12.36
CA ALA A 83 -1.44 2.23 12.25
C ALA A 83 -2.75 2.96 12.61
N SER A 84 -3.80 2.69 11.84
CA SER A 84 -5.14 3.22 12.05
C SER A 84 -6.08 2.12 12.51
N ASP A 85 -6.91 2.41 13.51
CA ASP A 85 -8.00 1.53 13.94
C ASP A 85 -9.27 1.71 13.08
N GLU A 86 -9.30 2.72 12.19
CA GLU A 86 -10.43 2.98 11.30
C GLU A 86 -10.46 1.94 10.17
N LEU A 87 -11.54 1.15 10.08
CA LEU A 87 -11.71 0.19 8.97
C LEU A 87 -12.32 0.81 7.71
N GLU A 88 -12.83 2.03 7.79
CA GLU A 88 -13.39 2.73 6.63
C GLU A 88 -12.27 3.44 5.87
N PRO A 89 -11.97 3.05 4.62
CA PRO A 89 -10.90 3.68 3.85
C PRO A 89 -11.27 5.11 3.48
N ARG A 90 -10.34 6.04 3.72
CA ARG A 90 -10.42 7.41 3.24
C ARG A 90 -10.43 7.40 1.72
N LYS A 91 -11.34 8.16 1.12
CA LYS A 91 -11.37 8.32 -0.33
C LYS A 91 -10.20 9.20 -0.76
N GLY A 92 -9.16 8.60 -1.32
CA GLY A 92 -8.15 9.34 -2.08
C GLY A 92 -8.81 10.17 -3.19
N ARG A 93 -8.26 11.35 -3.47
CA ARG A 93 -8.76 12.26 -4.52
C ARG A 93 -7.65 12.58 -5.51
N GLY A 94 -8.02 12.92 -6.75
CA GLY A 94 -7.07 13.33 -7.79
C GLY A 94 -6.55 12.19 -8.66
N SER A 95 -5.60 12.51 -9.55
CA SER A 95 -5.03 11.55 -10.51
C SER A 95 -4.23 10.46 -9.82
N ILE A 96 -3.45 10.78 -8.79
CA ILE A 96 -2.64 9.81 -8.04
C ILE A 96 -3.54 8.77 -7.38
N ALA A 97 -4.63 9.19 -6.71
CA ALA A 97 -5.58 8.24 -6.14
C ALA A 97 -6.21 7.32 -7.21
N LYS A 98 -6.51 7.83 -8.41
CA LYS A 98 -7.01 6.98 -9.50
C LYS A 98 -5.96 5.97 -9.96
N GLU A 99 -4.70 6.38 -10.01
CA GLU A 99 -3.59 5.51 -10.40
C GLU A 99 -3.34 4.42 -9.35
N ILE A 100 -3.34 4.76 -8.06
CA ILE A 100 -3.24 3.79 -6.97
C ILE A 100 -4.44 2.82 -6.99
N ALA A 101 -5.65 3.30 -7.27
CA ALA A 101 -6.82 2.44 -7.44
C ALA A 101 -6.69 1.50 -8.66
N ARG A 102 -6.09 1.97 -9.76
CA ARG A 102 -5.79 1.15 -10.94
C ARG A 102 -4.77 0.06 -10.61
N CYS A 103 -3.69 0.42 -9.91
CA CYS A 103 -2.67 -0.53 -9.44
C CYS A 103 -3.28 -1.57 -8.49
N TRP A 104 -4.12 -1.13 -7.54
CA TRP A 104 -4.84 -2.05 -6.67
C TRP A 104 -5.73 -3.01 -7.45
N SER A 105 -6.46 -2.53 -8.47
CA SER A 105 -7.28 -3.40 -9.32
C SER A 105 -6.46 -4.50 -10.01
N GLN A 106 -5.19 -4.24 -10.36
CA GLN A 106 -4.28 -5.27 -10.89
C GLN A 106 -3.91 -6.30 -9.82
N VAL A 107 -3.62 -5.86 -8.60
CA VAL A 107 -3.37 -6.79 -7.49
C VAL A 107 -4.61 -7.63 -7.20
N ALA A 108 -5.79 -7.03 -7.19
CA ALA A 108 -7.05 -7.71 -6.91
C ALA A 108 -7.37 -8.84 -7.90
N THR A 109 -6.97 -8.75 -9.17
CA THR A 109 -7.17 -9.86 -10.13
C THR A 109 -6.36 -11.11 -9.80
N ARG A 110 -5.39 -11.00 -8.88
CA ARG A 110 -4.50 -12.08 -8.42
C ARG A 110 -4.92 -12.63 -7.05
N LEU A 111 -5.94 -12.04 -6.43
CA LEU A 111 -6.42 -12.38 -5.10
C LEU A 111 -7.75 -13.17 -5.18
N PRO A 112 -8.10 -13.93 -4.12
CA PRO A 112 -9.41 -14.56 -4.02
C PRO A 112 -10.57 -13.55 -4.12
N PRO A 113 -11.80 -14.02 -4.44
CA PRO A 113 -12.98 -13.17 -4.42
C PRO A 113 -13.14 -12.46 -3.06
N GLY A 114 -13.44 -11.16 -3.10
CA GLY A 114 -13.60 -10.31 -1.92
C GLY A 114 -12.52 -9.25 -1.74
N TYR A 115 -11.38 -9.37 -2.43
CA TYR A 115 -10.30 -8.36 -2.50
C TYR A 115 -10.42 -7.38 -3.68
N ALA A 116 -11.47 -7.53 -4.48
CA ALA A 116 -11.77 -6.71 -5.65
C ALA A 116 -12.58 -5.45 -5.31
#